data_AF-A0A914QFY4-F1
#
_entry.id   AF-A0A914QFY4-F1
#
_cell.length_a   1.000
_cell.length_b   1.000
_cell.length_c   1.000
_cell.angle_alpha   90.00
_cell.angle_beta   90.00
_cell.angle_gamma   90.00
#
_symmetry.space_group_name_H-M   'P 1'
#
loop_
_entity.id
_entity.type
_entity.pdbx_description
1 polymer ?
#
loop_
_entity_poly.entity_id
_entity_poly.type
_entity_poly.pdbx_seq_one_letter_code
_entity_poly.pdbx_strand_id
1 'polypeptide(L)'
;MIITLILQSSSTLISILVGMIAGELLTVHQAIPIMFGAEMGASIMNALISLTQSGDRSQFRRAFAAATMNDIYNFLCYLLFLPIEILFAPVERLSALIVSPLSHMKTGKFQTLNALTDPLLDRIVQINSDAIKEAALQNTTSKSNSSETFVRRCINLQTKEQLTFCPYEHIFAYSTWSDTWIGLTLLAISLGLLVICLIVIVKIMQDLLAGKIAVLLRKLMDKKLPYPFGWLTNYLVMFVGAIIVVIVQSSSVFRSALTPLVGMGVVTLEKFYPLILGGNVGTTFTGTLAALSADASQLQETLQIALAQTIYNLFGILAFYPIPFLRHLPIQLAMKLGDKTAKASWTFGIL
;
A
#
# COMPACT_ATOMS: atom_id res chain seq x y z
N MET A 1 -9.14 6.57 -8.07
CA MET A 1 -8.20 7.45 -8.81
C MET A 1 -7.90 8.75 -8.07
N ILE A 2 -8.82 9.73 -7.95
CA ILE A 2 -8.53 11.05 -7.32
C ILE A 2 -7.93 10.90 -5.92
N ILE A 3 -8.52 10.04 -5.08
CA ILE A 3 -8.01 9.77 -3.74
C ILE A 3 -6.56 9.22 -3.79
N THR A 4 -6.27 8.28 -4.71
CA THR A 4 -4.90 7.80 -4.93
C THR A 4 -3.95 8.90 -5.40
N LEU A 5 -4.40 9.82 -6.26
CA LEU A 5 -3.58 10.93 -6.73
C LEU A 5 -3.18 11.85 -5.55
N ILE A 6 -4.11 12.10 -4.64
CA ILE A 6 -3.90 12.91 -3.43
C ILE A 6 -2.99 12.17 -2.44
N LEU A 7 -3.30 10.91 -2.14
CA LEU A 7 -2.53 10.08 -1.22
C LEU A 7 -1.18 9.64 -1.80
N GLN A 8 -1.00 9.78 -3.12
CA GLN A 8 0.15 9.34 -3.91
C GLN A 8 0.51 7.84 -3.73
N SER A 9 -0.40 7.05 -3.18
CA SER A 9 -0.18 5.67 -2.76
C SER A 9 -1.46 4.86 -2.93
N SER A 10 -1.41 3.86 -3.81
CA SER A 10 -2.54 2.94 -4.02
C SER A 10 -2.70 1.99 -2.84
N SER A 11 -1.61 1.53 -2.23
CA SER A 11 -1.63 0.65 -1.05
C SER A 11 -2.29 1.33 0.15
N THR A 12 -2.06 2.63 0.35
CA THR A 12 -2.73 3.39 1.42
C THR A 12 -4.24 3.40 1.24
N LEU A 13 -4.74 3.60 0.01
CA LEU A 13 -6.19 3.55 -0.26
C LEU A 13 -6.76 2.14 -0.01
N ILE A 14 -6.00 1.09 -0.34
CA ILE A 14 -6.42 -0.29 -0.06
C ILE A 14 -6.47 -0.58 1.43
N SER A 15 -5.49 -0.10 2.21
CA SER A 15 -5.53 -0.21 3.68
C SER A 15 -6.71 0.55 4.28
N ILE A 16 -7.08 1.71 3.72
CA ILE A 16 -8.29 2.45 4.11
C ILE A 16 -9.54 1.62 3.78
N LEU A 17 -9.63 1.02 2.59
CA LEU A 17 -10.75 0.15 2.21
C LEU A 17 -10.89 -1.05 3.15
N VAL A 18 -9.77 -1.70 3.49
CA VAL A 18 -9.72 -2.77 4.48
C VAL A 18 -10.25 -2.30 5.83
N GLY A 19 -9.83 -1.13 6.30
CA GLY A 19 -10.35 -0.54 7.54
C GLY A 19 -11.83 -0.16 7.47
N MET A 20 -12.34 0.29 6.33
CA MET A 20 -13.76 0.61 6.15
C MET A 20 -14.65 -0.64 6.14
N ILE A 21 -14.15 -1.75 5.59
CA ILE A 21 -14.85 -3.04 5.61
C ILE A 21 -14.85 -3.62 7.02
N ALA A 22 -13.71 -3.51 7.72
CA ALA A 22 -13.65 -3.81 9.15
C ALA A 22 -14.60 -2.89 9.97
N GLY A 23 -14.83 -1.65 9.53
CA GLY A 23 -15.82 -0.77 10.14
C GLY A 23 -17.29 -1.08 9.79
N GLU A 24 -17.57 -2.12 9.01
CA GLU A 24 -18.88 -2.43 8.41
C GLU A 24 -19.47 -1.25 7.58
N LEU A 25 -18.62 -0.33 7.14
CA LEU A 25 -19.01 0.85 6.35
C LEU A 25 -19.15 0.54 4.85
N LEU A 26 -18.42 -0.49 4.38
CA LEU A 26 -18.42 -0.92 2.99
C LEU A 26 -18.46 -2.44 2.92
N THR A 27 -19.16 -2.95 1.91
CA THR A 27 -19.13 -4.38 1.57
C THR A 27 -17.98 -4.69 0.62
N VAL A 28 -17.54 -5.95 0.57
CA VAL A 28 -16.51 -6.39 -0.39
C VAL A 28 -16.90 -6.08 -1.84
N HIS A 29 -18.17 -6.31 -2.19
CA HIS A 29 -18.72 -6.00 -3.51
C HIS A 29 -18.54 -4.53 -3.91
N GLN A 30 -18.78 -3.60 -2.97
CA GLN A 30 -18.62 -2.16 -3.21
C GLN A 30 -17.14 -1.75 -3.29
N ALA A 31 -16.27 -2.43 -2.57
CA ALA A 31 -14.86 -2.06 -2.49
C ALA A 31 -14.01 -2.57 -3.67
N ILE A 32 -14.41 -3.65 -4.36
CA ILE A 32 -13.65 -4.18 -5.52
C ILE A 32 -13.54 -3.15 -6.67
N PRO A 33 -14.62 -2.48 -7.13
CA PRO A 33 -14.49 -1.42 -8.14
C PRO A 33 -13.61 -0.25 -7.68
N ILE A 34 -13.70 0.12 -6.39
CA ILE A 34 -12.87 1.18 -5.81
C ILE A 34 -11.40 0.78 -5.82
N MET A 35 -11.11 -0.48 -5.48
CA MET A 35 -9.77 -1.08 -5.54
C MET A 35 -9.20 -1.07 -6.97
N PHE A 36 -9.98 -1.43 -7.99
CA PHE A 36 -9.50 -1.35 -9.39
C PHE A 36 -9.10 0.09 -9.75
N GLY A 37 -9.93 1.07 -9.35
CA GLY A 37 -9.64 2.49 -9.54
C GLY A 37 -8.52 3.03 -8.64
N ALA A 38 -8.17 2.34 -7.56
CA ALA A 38 -7.10 2.71 -6.64
C ALA A 38 -5.73 2.54 -7.30
N GLU A 39 -5.58 1.56 -8.19
CA GLU A 39 -4.31 1.30 -8.88
C GLU A 39 -4.01 2.28 -10.02
N MET A 40 -4.98 3.11 -10.41
CA MET A 40 -4.90 4.04 -11.55
C MET A 40 -4.42 5.47 -11.19
N GLY A 41 -3.73 5.67 -10.07
CA GLY A 41 -3.29 7.02 -9.67
C GLY A 41 -1.91 7.11 -9.03
N ALA A 42 -1.15 6.02 -9.04
CA ALA A 42 0.16 5.97 -8.38
C ALA A 42 1.32 6.56 -9.23
N SER A 43 1.05 7.06 -10.45
CA SER A 43 2.13 7.51 -11.35
C SER A 43 2.36 9.02 -11.42
N ILE A 44 1.65 9.83 -10.62
CA ILE A 44 1.96 11.28 -10.52
C ILE A 44 3.42 11.51 -10.13
N MET A 45 3.91 10.79 -9.11
CA MET A 45 5.30 10.94 -8.66
C MET A 45 6.29 10.58 -9.78
N ASN A 46 6.03 9.49 -10.49
CA ASN A 46 6.85 9.08 -11.63
C ASN A 46 6.83 10.12 -12.76
N ALA A 47 5.67 10.72 -13.02
CA ALA A 47 5.51 11.78 -14.00
C ALA A 47 6.29 13.03 -13.60
N LEU A 48 6.25 13.43 -12.32
CA LEU A 48 7.03 14.55 -11.80
C LEU A 48 8.55 14.29 -11.94
N ILE A 49 9.01 13.07 -11.64
CA ILE A 49 10.41 12.68 -11.84
C ILE A 49 10.78 12.65 -13.32
N SER A 50 9.86 12.33 -14.22
CA SER A 50 10.16 12.44 -15.65
C SER A 50 10.39 13.89 -16.08
N LEU A 51 9.70 14.86 -15.48
CA LEU A 51 9.86 16.30 -15.77
C LEU A 51 11.25 16.83 -15.39
N THR A 52 11.96 16.20 -14.43
CA THR A 52 13.33 16.59 -14.11
C THR A 52 14.32 16.28 -15.24
N GLN A 53 13.94 15.42 -16.18
CA GLN A 53 14.70 15.11 -17.39
C GLN A 53 14.19 15.86 -18.63
N SER A 54 13.35 16.89 -18.42
CA SER A 54 12.80 17.71 -19.50
C SER A 54 13.87 18.41 -20.34
N GLY A 55 15.08 18.65 -19.82
CA GLY A 55 16.16 19.30 -20.57
C GLY A 55 16.57 18.63 -21.89
N ASP A 56 16.35 17.32 -22.05
CA ASP A 56 16.56 16.59 -23.30
C ASP A 56 15.26 15.94 -23.76
N ARG A 57 14.76 16.36 -24.93
CA ARG A 57 13.52 15.82 -25.54
C ARG A 57 13.51 14.31 -25.63
N SER A 58 14.63 13.69 -25.98
CA SER A 58 14.72 12.24 -26.14
C SER A 58 14.67 11.51 -24.80
N GLN A 59 15.30 12.08 -23.77
CA GLN A 59 15.31 11.52 -22.42
C GLN A 59 13.95 11.69 -21.76
N PHE A 60 13.39 12.90 -21.84
CA PHE A 60 12.05 13.21 -21.36
C PHE A 60 10.99 12.29 -21.97
N ARG A 61 11.01 12.11 -23.29
CA ARG A 61 10.08 11.23 -24.02
C ARG A 61 10.10 9.79 -23.48
N ARG A 62 11.30 9.22 -23.27
CA ARG A 62 11.45 7.86 -22.72
C ARG A 62 11.06 7.80 -21.24
N ALA A 63 11.46 8.80 -20.46
CA ALA A 63 11.13 8.89 -19.03
C ALA A 63 9.63 9.04 -18.81
N PHE A 64 8.94 9.86 -19.60
CA PHE A 64 7.50 10.06 -19.49
C PHE A 64 6.71 8.82 -19.95
N ALA A 65 7.17 8.14 -21.00
CA ALA A 65 6.62 6.86 -21.41
C ALA A 65 6.78 5.81 -20.29
N ALA A 66 7.94 5.76 -19.63
CA ALA A 66 8.13 4.91 -18.46
C ALA A 66 7.18 5.29 -17.31
N ALA A 67 7.10 6.57 -16.98
CA ALA A 67 6.26 7.07 -15.89
C ALA A 67 4.79 6.67 -16.05
N THR A 68 4.26 6.72 -17.28
CA THR A 68 2.84 6.48 -17.58
C THR A 68 2.52 5.02 -17.92
N MET A 69 3.53 4.17 -18.15
CA MET A 69 3.35 2.77 -18.54
C MET A 69 2.40 2.00 -17.61
N ASN A 70 2.60 2.14 -16.29
CA ASN A 70 1.78 1.45 -15.31
C ASN A 70 0.31 1.87 -15.38
N ASP A 71 0.06 3.17 -15.46
CA ASP A 71 -1.31 3.69 -15.45
C ASP A 71 -2.04 3.31 -16.74
N ILE A 72 -1.34 3.27 -17.87
CA ILE A 72 -1.90 2.77 -19.13
C ILE A 72 -2.26 1.28 -19.01
N TYR A 73 -1.36 0.46 -18.46
CA TYR A 73 -1.65 -0.96 -18.23
C TYR A 73 -2.85 -1.15 -17.29
N ASN A 74 -2.87 -0.45 -16.15
CA ASN A 74 -3.97 -0.53 -15.18
C ASN A 74 -5.28 0.01 -15.75
N PHE A 75 -5.25 1.05 -16.59
CA PHE A 75 -6.41 1.56 -17.30
C PHE A 75 -6.97 0.54 -18.28
N LEU A 76 -6.12 -0.16 -19.04
CA LEU A 76 -6.54 -1.22 -19.95
C LEU A 76 -7.13 -2.41 -19.19
N CYS A 77 -6.52 -2.81 -18.07
CA CYS A 77 -7.07 -3.85 -17.20
C CYS A 77 -8.43 -3.44 -16.61
N TYR A 78 -8.56 -2.20 -16.13
CA TYR A 78 -9.83 -1.67 -15.62
C TYR A 78 -10.93 -1.72 -16.68
N LEU A 79 -10.62 -1.29 -17.91
CA LEU A 79 -11.59 -1.28 -19.01
C LEU A 79 -12.03 -2.70 -19.40
N LEU A 80 -11.11 -3.67 -19.29
CA LEU A 80 -11.41 -5.08 -19.56
C LEU A 80 -12.19 -5.74 -18.42
N PHE A 81 -11.72 -5.61 -17.18
CA PHE A 81 -12.21 -6.39 -16.05
C PHE A 81 -13.40 -5.75 -15.34
N LEU A 82 -13.54 -4.42 -15.29
CA LEU A 82 -14.66 -3.81 -14.59
C LEU A 82 -16.02 -4.24 -15.16
N PRO A 83 -16.27 -4.24 -16.48
CA PRO A 83 -17.55 -4.71 -17.02
C PRO A 83 -17.82 -6.17 -16.69
N ILE A 84 -16.78 -7.00 -16.74
CA ILE A 84 -16.87 -8.43 -16.42
C ILE A 84 -17.16 -8.62 -14.92
N GLU A 85 -16.56 -7.79 -14.05
CA GLU A 85 -16.78 -7.81 -12.61
C GLU A 85 -18.21 -7.43 -12.25
N ILE A 86 -18.75 -6.38 -12.87
CA ILE A 86 -20.14 -5.96 -12.63
C ILE A 86 -21.13 -7.05 -13.10
N LEU A 87 -20.84 -7.77 -14.18
CA LEU A 87 -21.75 -8.77 -14.75
C LEU A 87 -21.66 -10.14 -14.06
N PHE A 88 -20.46 -10.59 -13.71
CA PHE A 88 -20.22 -11.97 -13.27
C PHE A 88 -19.53 -12.09 -11.91
N ALA A 89 -18.97 -10.99 -11.39
CA ALA A 89 -18.18 -10.91 -10.16
C ALA A 89 -17.11 -12.02 -10.03
N PRO A 90 -16.28 -12.33 -11.06
CA PRO A 90 -15.28 -13.38 -10.98
C PRO A 90 -14.23 -13.11 -9.92
N VAL A 91 -13.78 -11.86 -9.72
CA VAL A 91 -12.75 -11.55 -8.73
C VAL A 91 -13.32 -11.72 -7.32
N GLU A 92 -14.54 -11.23 -7.07
CA GLU A 92 -15.24 -11.43 -5.80
C GLU A 92 -15.48 -12.92 -5.49
N ARG A 93 -16.02 -13.68 -6.46
CA ARG A 93 -16.33 -15.10 -6.26
C ARG A 93 -15.08 -15.94 -6.06
N LEU A 94 -14.03 -15.68 -6.83
CA LEU A 94 -12.79 -16.43 -6.71
C LEU A 94 -12.07 -16.11 -5.40
N SER A 95 -12.03 -14.84 -5.00
CA SER A 95 -11.47 -14.45 -3.69
C SER A 95 -12.26 -15.06 -2.54
N ALA A 96 -13.60 -15.05 -2.58
CA ALA A 96 -14.44 -15.70 -1.58
C ALA A 96 -14.17 -17.22 -1.50
N LEU A 97 -14.06 -17.88 -2.65
CA LEU A 97 -13.78 -19.33 -2.71
C LEU A 97 -12.42 -19.66 -2.08
N ILE A 98 -11.41 -18.82 -2.28
CA ILE A 98 -10.07 -19.01 -1.68
C ILE A 98 -10.09 -18.76 -0.17
N VAL A 99 -10.86 -17.77 0.31
CA VAL A 99 -10.89 -17.42 1.75
C VAL A 99 -11.78 -18.35 2.57
N SER A 100 -12.89 -18.85 2.01
CA SER A 100 -13.85 -19.70 2.73
C SER A 100 -13.27 -20.95 3.42
N PRO A 101 -12.29 -21.71 2.85
CA PRO A 101 -11.63 -22.80 3.56
C PRO A 101 -10.64 -22.30 4.63
N LEU A 102 -10.08 -21.10 4.43
CA LEU A 102 -9.07 -20.53 5.31
C LEU A 102 -9.67 -19.98 6.62
N SER A 103 -10.95 -19.61 6.62
CA SER A 103 -11.68 -19.22 7.84
C SER A 103 -12.15 -20.41 8.70
N HIS A 104 -12.29 -21.60 8.10
CA HIS A 104 -12.66 -22.84 8.82
C HIS A 104 -11.49 -23.50 9.55
N MET A 105 -10.26 -23.31 9.05
CA MET A 105 -9.11 -23.50 9.91
C MET A 105 -9.21 -22.41 10.96
N LYS A 106 -9.53 -22.76 12.21
CA LYS A 106 -9.34 -21.87 13.36
C LYS A 106 -7.93 -21.30 13.20
N THR A 107 -7.82 -20.09 12.67
CA THR A 107 -6.59 -19.32 12.59
C THR A 107 -6.29 -19.02 14.04
N GLY A 108 -5.64 -19.98 14.70
CA GLY A 108 -5.30 -19.91 16.11
C GLY A 108 -4.52 -18.63 16.27
N LYS A 109 -5.16 -17.62 16.88
CA LYS A 109 -4.62 -16.28 17.14
C LYS A 109 -3.46 -15.91 16.21
N PHE A 110 -3.70 -15.73 14.91
CA PHE A 110 -2.77 -14.97 14.07
C PHE A 110 -2.81 -13.47 14.39
N GLN A 111 -3.10 -13.12 15.65
CA GLN A 111 -2.76 -11.85 16.28
C GLN A 111 -1.23 -11.79 16.51
N THR A 112 -0.43 -12.08 15.48
CA THR A 112 1.03 -11.92 15.57
C THR A 112 1.39 -10.45 15.75
N LEU A 113 0.56 -9.53 15.23
CA LEU A 113 0.78 -8.11 15.43
C LEU A 113 0.37 -7.64 16.83
N ASN A 114 -0.80 -8.03 17.33
CA ASN A 114 -1.22 -7.68 18.70
C ASN A 114 -0.32 -8.35 19.74
N ALA A 115 0.12 -9.60 19.53
CA ALA A 115 1.12 -10.22 20.41
C ALA A 115 2.45 -9.44 20.49
N LEU A 116 2.80 -8.70 19.43
CA LEU A 116 3.99 -7.85 19.40
C LEU A 116 3.71 -6.41 19.88
N THR A 117 2.50 -5.91 19.63
CA THR A 117 2.10 -4.51 19.84
C THR A 117 1.47 -4.29 21.21
N ASP A 118 0.64 -5.22 21.69
CA ASP A 118 -0.01 -5.20 23.01
C ASP A 118 1.00 -5.04 24.17
N PRO A 119 2.12 -5.80 24.26
CA PRO A 119 3.08 -5.59 25.34
C PRO A 119 3.78 -4.22 25.28
N LEU A 120 3.89 -3.61 24.10
CA LEU A 120 4.41 -2.25 23.94
C LEU A 120 3.34 -1.21 24.30
N LEU A 121 2.08 -1.43 23.91
CA LEU A 121 0.95 -0.57 24.24
C LEU A 121 0.68 -0.56 25.74
N ASP A 122 0.66 -1.73 26.39
CA ASP A 122 0.46 -1.88 27.83
C ASP A 122 1.56 -1.21 28.66
N ARG A 123 2.77 -1.10 28.11
CA ARG A 123 3.90 -0.33 28.68
C ARG A 123 3.73 1.18 28.52
N ILE A 124 3.05 1.63 27.47
CA ILE A 124 2.85 3.06 27.18
C ILE A 124 1.62 3.57 27.94
N VAL A 125 0.47 2.92 27.78
CA VAL A 125 -0.79 3.31 28.43
C VAL A 125 -1.71 2.11 28.61
N GLN A 126 -2.31 1.97 29.80
CA GLN A 126 -3.37 1.00 30.04
C GLN A 126 -4.73 1.71 30.07
N ILE A 127 -5.60 1.29 29.16
CA ILE A 127 -6.87 1.95 28.90
C ILE A 127 -7.99 1.21 29.64
N ASN A 128 -8.92 1.95 30.22
CA ASN A 128 -10.16 1.38 30.75
C ASN A 128 -11.16 1.16 29.60
N SER A 129 -11.14 -0.03 29.00
CA SER A 129 -11.99 -0.39 27.86
C SER A 129 -13.49 -0.27 28.16
N ASP A 130 -13.90 -0.48 29.42
CA ASP A 130 -15.30 -0.44 29.83
C ASP A 130 -15.83 1.00 29.85
N ALA A 131 -15.04 1.93 30.40
CA ALA A 131 -15.36 3.37 30.39
C ALA A 131 -15.45 3.96 28.96
N ILE A 132 -14.60 3.50 28.03
CA ILE A 132 -14.67 3.93 26.63
C ILE A 132 -15.92 3.39 25.94
N LYS A 133 -16.26 2.11 26.17
CA LYS A 133 -17.47 1.51 25.58
C LYS A 133 -18.74 2.20 26.09
N GLU A 134 -18.81 2.51 27.37
CA GLU A 134 -19.94 3.26 27.95
C GLU A 134 -20.04 4.69 27.40
N ALA A 135 -18.92 5.39 27.21
CA ALA A 135 -18.90 6.70 26.59
C ALA A 135 -19.32 6.67 25.10
N ALA A 136 -18.94 5.61 24.38
CA ALA A 136 -19.28 5.45 22.95
C ALA A 136 -20.74 5.06 22.72
N LEU A 137 -21.37 4.32 23.65
CA LEU A 137 -22.74 3.82 23.50
C LEU A 137 -23.83 4.82 23.91
N GLN A 138 -23.48 6.02 24.40
CA GLN A 138 -24.42 7.08 24.83
C GLN A 138 -25.69 6.57 25.53
N ASN A 139 -25.56 5.58 26.42
CA ASN A 139 -26.73 5.10 27.15
C ASN A 139 -27.02 6.07 28.29
N THR A 140 -27.97 6.97 28.05
CA THR A 140 -28.34 8.14 28.89
C THR A 140 -28.97 7.78 30.25
N THR A 141 -28.88 6.52 30.70
CA THR A 141 -29.62 6.02 31.87
C THR A 141 -28.78 5.58 33.06
N SER A 142 -27.44 5.60 32.98
CA SER A 142 -26.60 5.37 34.15
C SER A 142 -26.07 6.69 34.70
N LYS A 143 -26.44 7.02 35.94
CA LYS A 143 -25.82 8.08 36.74
C LYS A 143 -24.31 7.83 36.74
N SER A 144 -23.60 8.63 35.96
CA SER A 144 -22.14 8.65 35.90
C SER A 144 -21.61 8.93 37.30
N ASN A 145 -20.94 7.95 37.91
CA ASN A 145 -19.92 8.25 38.89
C ASN A 145 -18.82 9.00 38.12
N SER A 146 -18.80 10.31 38.26
CA SER A 146 -17.97 11.28 37.54
C SER A 146 -16.46 11.18 37.84
N SER A 147 -15.98 9.99 38.15
CA SER A 147 -14.62 9.68 38.59
C SER A 147 -14.04 8.44 37.91
N GLU A 148 -14.69 7.91 36.87
CA GLU A 148 -14.05 6.91 36.01
C GLU A 148 -13.18 7.59 34.95
N THR A 149 -11.87 7.41 35.06
CA THR A 149 -10.89 7.90 34.09
C THR A 149 -10.72 6.90 32.95
N PHE A 150 -10.50 7.41 31.74
CA PHE A 150 -10.26 6.59 30.55
C PHE A 150 -8.91 5.87 30.59
N VAL A 151 -7.94 6.44 31.32
CA VAL A 151 -6.63 5.84 31.60
C VAL A 151 -6.67 5.25 33.01
N ARG A 152 -6.24 3.99 33.16
CA ARG A 152 -6.08 3.37 34.48
C ARG A 152 -4.87 4.01 35.17
N ARG A 153 -5.00 4.32 36.47
CA ARG A 153 -4.00 5.11 37.22
C ARG A 153 -3.81 4.55 38.61
N CYS A 154 -2.64 4.77 39.17
CA CYS A 154 -2.30 4.45 40.55
C CYS A 154 -2.38 5.65 41.49
N ILE A 155 -3.00 6.75 41.03
CA ILE A 155 -3.24 7.97 41.80
C ILE A 155 -4.70 8.36 41.69
N ASN A 156 -5.31 8.73 42.81
CA ASN A 156 -6.63 9.35 42.81
C ASN A 156 -6.51 10.84 42.44
N LEU A 157 -7.15 11.26 41.35
CA LEU A 157 -7.08 12.64 40.85
C LEU A 157 -7.71 13.67 41.80
N GLN A 158 -8.63 13.27 42.67
CA GLN A 158 -9.31 14.18 43.60
C GLN A 158 -8.50 14.41 44.88
N THR A 159 -7.91 13.36 45.46
CA THR A 159 -7.13 13.45 46.72
C THR A 159 -5.61 13.56 46.49
N LYS A 160 -5.12 13.31 45.27
CA LYS A 160 -3.70 13.17 44.90
C LYS A 160 -2.94 12.10 45.71
N GLU A 161 -3.65 11.23 46.41
CA GLU A 161 -3.07 10.14 47.16
C GLU A 161 -2.71 8.97 46.24
N GLN A 162 -1.56 8.36 46.50
CA GLN A 162 -1.08 7.19 45.80
C GLN A 162 -1.71 5.92 46.39
N LEU A 163 -2.09 4.99 45.51
CA LEU A 163 -2.52 3.66 45.92
C LEU A 163 -1.34 2.89 46.52
N THR A 164 -1.53 2.26 47.68
CA THR A 164 -0.50 1.46 48.38
C THR A 164 -0.10 0.20 47.62
N PHE A 165 -0.97 -0.30 46.73
CA PHE A 165 -0.68 -1.38 45.80
C PHE A 165 -1.12 -0.96 44.39
N CYS A 166 -0.16 -0.82 43.48
CA CYS A 166 -0.37 -0.39 42.11
C CYS A 166 -0.23 -1.58 41.15
N PRO A 167 -1.32 -2.05 40.52
CA PRO A 167 -1.26 -3.17 39.57
C PRO A 167 -0.90 -2.75 38.13
N TYR A 168 -0.70 -1.45 37.86
CA TYR A 168 -0.53 -0.91 36.51
C TYR A 168 0.92 -0.47 36.25
N GLU A 169 1.55 -1.03 35.22
CA GLU A 169 2.93 -0.70 34.81
C GLU A 169 2.93 0.02 33.45
N HIS A 170 2.61 1.32 33.44
CA HIS A 170 2.71 2.15 32.24
C HIS A 170 3.24 3.56 32.54
N ILE A 171 3.75 4.26 31.51
CA ILE A 171 4.40 5.58 31.62
C ILE A 171 3.53 6.61 32.36
N PHE A 172 2.21 6.53 32.19
CA PHE A 172 1.25 7.45 32.79
C PHE A 172 0.63 6.96 34.12
N ALA A 173 1.06 5.84 34.69
CA ALA A 173 0.44 5.25 35.88
C ALA A 173 0.44 6.18 37.10
N TYR A 174 1.47 7.04 37.21
CA TYR A 174 1.62 8.03 38.27
C TYR A 174 1.43 9.48 37.79
N SER A 175 0.87 9.68 36.59
CA SER A 175 0.66 11.03 36.05
C SER A 175 -0.58 11.69 36.65
N THR A 176 -0.45 12.97 37.01
CA THR A 176 -1.54 13.84 37.48
C THR A 176 -2.25 14.58 36.34
N TRP A 177 -1.83 14.37 35.08
CA TRP A 177 -2.40 15.06 33.92
C TRP A 177 -3.83 14.61 33.64
N SER A 178 -4.68 15.47 33.07
CA SER A 178 -6.03 15.04 32.66
C SER A 178 -5.98 14.06 31.48
N ASP A 179 -7.02 13.23 31.32
CA ASP A 179 -7.10 12.25 30.24
C ASP A 179 -6.94 12.91 28.85
N THR A 180 -7.47 14.12 28.68
CA THR A 180 -7.36 14.90 27.42
C THR A 180 -5.91 15.23 27.07
N TRP A 181 -5.11 15.67 28.04
CA TRP A 181 -3.70 16.01 27.82
C TRP A 181 -2.85 14.78 27.53
N ILE A 182 -3.12 13.66 28.21
CA ILE A 182 -2.46 12.38 27.92
C ILE A 182 -2.80 11.94 26.48
N GLY A 183 -4.07 12.01 26.09
CA GLY A 183 -4.51 11.68 24.72
C GLY A 183 -3.85 12.56 23.66
N LEU A 184 -3.81 13.88 23.89
CA LEU A 184 -3.20 14.83 22.94
C LEU A 184 -1.69 14.63 22.80
N THR A 185 -0.98 14.39 23.91
CA THR A 185 0.47 14.14 23.87
C THR A 185 0.78 12.81 23.19
N LEU A 186 0.01 11.75 23.46
CA LEU A 186 0.15 10.45 22.80
C LEU A 186 -0.08 10.58 21.29
N LEU A 187 -1.14 11.29 20.87
CA LEU A 187 -1.44 11.52 19.46
C LEU A 187 -0.35 12.31 18.74
N ALA A 188 0.19 13.35 19.38
CA ALA A 188 1.29 14.13 18.83
C ALA A 188 2.57 13.29 18.67
N ILE A 189 2.91 12.47 19.68
CA ILE A 189 4.08 11.57 19.64
C ILE A 189 3.89 10.50 18.57
N SER A 190 2.73 9.85 18.49
CA SER A 190 2.47 8.80 17.50
C SER A 190 2.51 9.36 16.08
N LEU A 191 1.92 10.54 15.84
CA LEU A 191 1.97 11.20 14.55
C LEU A 191 3.40 11.59 14.17
N GLY A 192 4.17 12.14 15.11
CA GLY A 192 5.58 12.48 14.90
C GLY A 192 6.43 11.25 14.57
N LEU A 193 6.29 10.17 15.34
CA LEU A 193 6.98 8.90 15.10
C LEU A 193 6.62 8.31 13.74
N LEU A 194 5.34 8.32 13.38
CA LEU A 194 4.86 7.84 12.07
C LEU A 194 5.49 8.63 10.94
N VAL A 195 5.51 9.97 11.02
CA VAL A 195 6.11 10.83 9.99
C VAL A 195 7.62 10.59 9.87
N ILE A 196 8.34 10.50 10.99
CA ILE A 196 9.79 10.23 10.99
C ILE A 196 10.07 8.84 10.38
N CYS A 197 9.31 7.82 10.79
CA CYS A 197 9.43 6.46 10.26
C CYS A 197 9.21 6.45 8.74
N LEU A 198 8.16 7.12 8.25
CA LEU A 198 7.87 7.23 6.83
C LEU A 198 9.00 7.92 6.06
N ILE A 199 9.54 9.03 6.57
CA ILE A 199 10.66 9.76 5.94
C ILE A 199 11.91 8.88 5.87
N VAL A 200 12.25 8.19 6.97
CA VAL A 200 13.42 7.31 7.05
C VAL A 200 13.27 6.13 6.08
N ILE A 201 12.10 5.49 6.04
CA ILE A 201 11.81 4.40 5.10
C ILE A 201 11.97 4.89 3.66
N VAL A 202 11.38 6.04 3.30
CA VAL A 202 11.50 6.60 1.95
C VAL A 202 12.96 6.89 1.58
N LYS A 203 13.74 7.48 2.49
CA LYS A 203 15.16 7.81 2.26
C LYS A 203 16.01 6.54 2.06
N ILE A 204 15.84 5.54 2.92
CA ILE A 204 16.55 4.25 2.80
C ILE A 204 16.18 3.58 1.47
N MET A 205 14.91 3.61 1.08
CA MET A 205 14.46 3.01 -0.18
C MET A 205 15.07 3.71 -1.40
N GLN A 206 15.12 5.05 -1.39
CA GLN A 206 15.76 5.82 -2.45
C GLN A 206 17.26 5.50 -2.57
N ASP A 207 17.98 5.41 -1.44
CA ASP A 207 19.41 5.11 -1.42
C ASP A 207 19.70 3.66 -1.89
N LEU A 208 18.87 2.68 -1.50
CA LEU A 208 19.00 1.29 -1.92
C LEU A 208 18.78 1.11 -3.43
N LEU A 209 17.76 1.79 -3.98
CA LEU A 209 17.40 1.70 -5.39
C LEU A 209 18.39 2.45 -6.29
N ALA A 210 18.89 3.61 -5.86
CA ALA A 210 19.93 4.35 -6.60
C ALA A 210 21.32 3.68 -6.53
N GLY A 211 21.58 2.88 -5.50
CA GLY A 211 22.86 2.20 -5.28
C GLY A 211 22.93 0.78 -5.83
N LYS A 212 22.99 -0.20 -4.91
CA LYS A 212 23.33 -1.61 -5.23
C LYS A 212 22.25 -2.30 -6.07
N ILE A 213 20.97 -1.94 -5.91
CA ILE A 213 19.86 -2.59 -6.63
C ILE A 213 19.85 -2.19 -8.09
N ALA A 214 20.13 -0.92 -8.44
CA ALA A 214 20.28 -0.52 -9.84
C ALA A 214 21.41 -1.30 -10.54
N VAL A 215 22.54 -1.54 -9.86
CA VAL A 215 23.66 -2.34 -10.39
C VAL A 215 23.28 -3.82 -10.53
N LEU A 216 22.57 -4.38 -9.54
CA LEU A 216 22.07 -5.76 -9.59
C LEU A 216 21.07 -5.94 -10.72
N LEU A 217 20.13 -5.01 -10.87
CA LEU A 217 19.14 -4.99 -11.95
C LEU A 217 19.84 -4.94 -13.30
N ARG A 218 20.84 -4.07 -13.49
CA ARG A 218 21.65 -4.05 -14.72
C ARG A 218 22.29 -5.40 -15.01
N LYS A 219 22.96 -6.01 -14.01
CA LYS A 219 23.58 -7.34 -14.17
C LYS A 219 22.59 -8.44 -14.52
N LEU A 220 21.41 -8.44 -13.90
CA LEU A 220 20.37 -9.43 -14.17
C LEU A 220 19.68 -9.19 -15.52
N MET A 221 19.52 -7.94 -15.92
CA MET A 221 18.91 -7.55 -17.19
C MET A 221 19.84 -7.73 -18.39
N ASP A 222 21.15 -7.67 -18.20
CA ASP A 222 22.16 -7.91 -19.24
C ASP A 222 22.45 -9.40 -19.43
N LYS A 223 22.16 -10.24 -18.44
CA LYS A 223 22.16 -11.69 -18.60
C LYS A 223 20.95 -12.13 -19.46
N LYS A 224 21.16 -12.18 -20.78
CA LYS A 224 20.27 -12.94 -21.67
C LYS A 224 20.52 -14.43 -21.40
N LEU A 225 19.49 -15.15 -20.94
CA LEU A 225 19.56 -16.61 -20.84
C LEU A 225 19.92 -17.20 -22.21
N PRO A 226 20.82 -18.19 -22.28
CA PRO A 226 21.15 -18.85 -23.54
C PRO A 226 19.90 -19.52 -24.13
N TYR A 227 19.88 -19.59 -25.46
CA TYR A 227 18.85 -20.32 -26.20
C TYR A 227 18.77 -21.77 -25.70
N PRO A 228 17.58 -22.36 -25.43
CA PRO A 228 16.23 -21.96 -25.87
C PRO A 228 15.38 -21.14 -24.87
N PHE A 229 15.89 -20.78 -23.70
CA PHE A 229 15.10 -20.18 -22.61
C PHE A 229 14.99 -18.64 -22.65
N GLY A 230 15.19 -18.03 -23.82
CA GLY A 230 15.16 -16.57 -23.98
C GLY A 230 13.83 -15.94 -23.54
N TRP A 231 12.71 -16.66 -23.71
CA TRP A 231 11.38 -16.24 -23.27
C TRP A 231 11.24 -16.10 -21.75
N LEU A 232 11.97 -16.93 -20.99
CA LEU A 232 11.93 -16.95 -19.52
C LEU A 232 12.59 -15.71 -18.91
N THR A 233 13.52 -15.07 -19.64
CA THR A 233 14.23 -13.87 -19.18
C THR A 233 13.27 -12.78 -18.70
N ASN A 234 12.19 -12.51 -19.46
CA ASN A 234 11.28 -11.44 -19.09
C ASN A 234 10.37 -11.81 -17.89
N TYR A 235 10.07 -13.11 -17.72
CA TYR A 235 9.35 -13.60 -16.53
C TYR A 235 10.24 -13.56 -15.28
N LEU A 236 11.55 -13.84 -15.41
CA LEU A 236 12.49 -13.66 -14.30
C LEU A 236 12.61 -12.19 -13.91
N VAL A 237 12.68 -11.29 -14.89
CA VAL A 237 12.68 -9.84 -14.65
C VAL A 237 11.39 -9.41 -13.93
N MET A 238 10.24 -9.97 -14.30
CA MET A 238 8.97 -9.75 -13.58
C MET A 238 9.05 -10.26 -12.13
N PHE A 239 9.54 -11.47 -11.91
CA PHE A 239 9.69 -12.03 -10.57
C PHE A 239 10.63 -11.20 -9.68
N VAL A 240 11.75 -10.72 -10.24
CA VAL A 240 12.66 -9.81 -9.55
C VAL A 240 11.97 -8.51 -9.17
N GLY A 241 11.16 -7.93 -10.07
CA GLY A 241 10.32 -6.76 -9.77
C GLY A 241 9.38 -7.00 -8.59
N ALA A 242 8.73 -8.18 -8.54
CA ALA A 242 7.88 -8.55 -7.43
C ALA A 242 8.63 -8.64 -6.11
N ILE A 243 9.77 -9.34 -6.07
CA ILE A 243 10.60 -9.46 -4.86
C ILE A 243 11.07 -8.09 -4.38
N ILE A 244 11.56 -7.24 -5.28
CA ILE A 244 12.04 -5.91 -4.91
C ILE A 244 10.89 -5.11 -4.30
N VAL A 245 9.70 -5.12 -4.89
CA VAL A 245 8.57 -4.39 -4.31
C VAL A 245 8.06 -5.00 -3.01
N VAL A 246 8.13 -6.31 -2.81
CA VAL A 246 7.82 -6.93 -1.50
C VAL A 246 8.78 -6.43 -0.42
N ILE A 247 10.08 -6.33 -0.73
CA ILE A 247 11.09 -5.82 0.20
C ILE A 247 10.93 -4.32 0.43
N VAL A 248 10.75 -3.56 -0.65
CA VAL A 248 10.66 -2.09 -0.64
C VAL A 248 9.31 -1.60 -0.12
N GLN A 249 8.28 -2.44 -0.23
CA GLN A 249 6.87 -2.18 0.10
C GLN A 249 6.22 -1.00 -0.65
N SER A 250 6.94 -0.36 -1.57
CA SER A 250 6.48 0.79 -2.34
C SER A 250 6.77 0.65 -3.83
N SER A 251 5.71 0.41 -4.63
CA SER A 251 5.83 0.33 -6.09
C SER A 251 6.04 1.69 -6.75
N SER A 252 5.63 2.79 -6.10
CA SER A 252 5.87 4.16 -6.59
C SER A 252 7.35 4.50 -6.51
N VAL A 253 7.99 4.27 -5.35
CA VAL A 253 9.43 4.52 -5.16
C VAL A 253 10.27 3.63 -6.09
N PHE A 254 9.90 2.35 -6.25
CA PHE A 254 10.55 1.44 -7.19
C PHE A 254 10.50 1.96 -8.64
N ARG A 255 9.33 2.35 -9.14
CA ARG A 255 9.17 2.90 -10.50
C ARG A 255 9.86 4.24 -10.69
N SER A 256 9.78 5.10 -9.68
CA SER A 256 10.42 6.42 -9.63
C SER A 256 11.94 6.32 -9.79
N ALA A 257 12.58 5.34 -9.15
CA ALA A 257 14.02 5.11 -9.27
C ALA A 257 14.43 4.59 -10.66
N LEU A 258 13.57 3.80 -11.31
CA LEU A 258 13.84 3.24 -12.64
C LEU A 258 13.51 4.21 -13.78
N THR A 259 12.61 5.16 -13.57
CA THR A 259 12.17 6.12 -14.59
C THR A 259 13.34 6.92 -15.18
N PRO A 260 14.30 7.45 -14.38
CA PRO A 260 15.52 8.06 -14.91
C PRO A 260 16.41 7.13 -15.72
N LEU A 261 16.49 5.85 -15.36
CA LEU A 261 17.29 4.88 -16.10
C LEU A 261 16.69 4.60 -17.49
N VAL A 262 15.37 4.62 -17.60
CA VAL A 262 14.68 4.53 -18.91
C VAL A 262 14.84 5.82 -19.70
N GLY A 263 14.74 6.98 -19.04
CA GLY A 263 15.02 8.29 -19.63
C GLY A 263 16.41 8.36 -20.26
N MET A 264 17.44 7.98 -19.52
CA MET A 264 18.83 7.90 -20.01
C MET A 264 19.06 6.81 -21.06
N GLY A 265 18.09 5.92 -21.32
CA GLY A 265 18.21 4.81 -22.27
C GLY A 265 19.04 3.61 -21.77
N VAL A 266 19.42 3.61 -20.49
CA VAL A 266 20.12 2.49 -19.84
C VAL A 266 19.20 1.27 -19.74
N VAL A 267 17.91 1.51 -19.46
CA VAL A 267 16.89 0.47 -19.40
C VAL A 267 15.91 0.69 -20.55
N THR A 268 15.68 -0.32 -21.37
CA THR A 268 14.68 -0.22 -22.43
C THR A 268 13.28 -0.39 -21.86
N LEU A 269 12.30 0.23 -22.51
CA LEU A 269 10.91 0.23 -22.07
C LEU A 269 10.32 -1.21 -22.08
N GLU A 270 10.81 -2.08 -22.96
CA GLU A 270 10.42 -3.49 -23.06
C GLU A 270 10.88 -4.33 -21.87
N LYS A 271 12.03 -3.99 -21.25
CA LYS A 271 12.49 -4.64 -20.01
C LYS A 271 11.87 -3.98 -18.78
N PHE A 272 11.53 -2.70 -18.86
CA PHE A 272 10.86 -1.98 -17.77
C PHE A 272 9.42 -2.45 -17.56
N TYR A 273 8.69 -2.75 -18.64
CA TYR A 273 7.31 -3.22 -18.55
C TYR A 273 7.11 -4.47 -17.65
N PRO A 274 7.82 -5.60 -17.84
CA PRO A 274 7.70 -6.73 -16.92
C PRO A 274 8.12 -6.42 -15.48
N LEU A 275 9.09 -5.53 -15.24
CA LEU A 275 9.46 -5.11 -13.88
C LEU A 275 8.27 -4.44 -13.16
N ILE A 276 7.53 -3.59 -13.87
CA ILE A 276 6.33 -2.95 -13.32
C ILE A 276 5.26 -3.98 -12.99
N LEU A 277 4.97 -4.90 -13.91
CA LEU A 277 3.98 -5.95 -13.70
C LEU A 277 4.31 -6.79 -12.46
N GLY A 278 5.58 -7.15 -12.31
CA GLY A 278 6.09 -7.79 -11.10
C GLY A 278 5.85 -6.94 -9.87
N GLY A 279 6.19 -5.65 -9.93
CA GLY A 279 5.97 -4.71 -8.83
C GLY A 279 4.50 -4.56 -8.43
N ASN A 280 3.56 -4.64 -9.36
CA ASN A 280 2.13 -4.61 -9.06
C ASN A 280 1.72 -5.84 -8.25
N VAL A 281 2.18 -7.04 -8.65
CA VAL A 281 2.00 -8.26 -7.85
C VAL A 281 2.67 -8.10 -6.48
N GLY A 282 3.89 -7.59 -6.41
CA GLY A 282 4.58 -7.37 -5.14
C GLY A 282 3.84 -6.42 -4.18
N THR A 283 3.11 -5.43 -4.71
CA THR A 283 2.33 -4.47 -3.90
C THR A 283 1.20 -5.15 -3.12
N THR A 284 0.66 -6.25 -3.65
CA THR A 284 -0.46 -7.00 -3.03
C THR A 284 -0.05 -7.64 -1.69
N PHE A 285 1.24 -7.88 -1.48
CA PHE A 285 1.77 -8.36 -0.20
C PHE A 285 1.48 -7.37 0.94
N THR A 286 1.60 -6.07 0.69
CA THR A 286 1.31 -5.03 1.68
C THR A 286 -0.17 -5.04 2.08
N GLY A 287 -1.08 -5.18 1.10
CA GLY A 287 -2.52 -5.31 1.36
C GLY A 287 -2.87 -6.56 2.15
N THR A 288 -2.19 -7.67 1.86
CA THR A 288 -2.36 -8.94 2.58
C THR A 288 -1.88 -8.84 4.03
N LEU A 289 -0.74 -8.19 4.29
CA LEU A 289 -0.28 -7.92 5.66
C LEU A 289 -1.24 -7.03 6.44
N ALA A 290 -1.81 -6.00 5.78
CA ALA A 290 -2.81 -5.14 6.40
C ALA A 290 -4.08 -5.93 6.76
N ALA A 291 -4.57 -6.79 5.87
CA ALA A 291 -5.70 -7.65 6.14
C ALA A 291 -5.45 -8.64 7.29
N LEU A 292 -4.26 -9.25 7.35
CA LEU A 292 -3.85 -10.14 8.44
C LEU A 292 -3.74 -9.43 9.80
N SER A 293 -3.62 -8.11 9.79
CA SER A 293 -3.58 -7.29 11.01
C SER A 293 -4.97 -6.87 11.51
N ALA A 294 -6.03 -7.17 10.75
CA ALA A 294 -7.40 -6.88 11.14
C ALA A 294 -7.95 -7.89 12.17
N ASP A 295 -9.00 -7.50 12.89
CA ASP A 295 -9.62 -8.33 13.92
C ASP A 295 -10.18 -9.65 13.37
N ALA A 296 -10.14 -10.69 14.21
CA ALA A 296 -10.48 -12.06 13.81
C ALA A 296 -11.93 -12.24 13.32
N SER A 297 -12.86 -11.39 13.75
CA SER A 297 -14.26 -11.39 13.31
C SER A 297 -14.44 -10.95 11.86
N GLN A 298 -13.53 -10.11 11.35
CA GLN A 298 -13.64 -9.47 10.03
C GLN A 298 -12.50 -9.85 9.09
N LEU A 299 -11.56 -10.67 9.58
CA LEU A 299 -10.43 -11.20 8.82
C LEU A 299 -10.84 -11.82 7.47
N GLN A 300 -12.02 -12.45 7.42
CA GLN A 300 -12.52 -13.05 6.18
C GLN A 300 -12.75 -11.98 5.10
N GLU A 301 -13.43 -10.89 5.42
CA GLU A 301 -13.77 -9.85 4.45
C GLU A 301 -12.55 -9.01 4.06
N THR A 302 -11.70 -8.70 5.04
CA THR A 302 -10.46 -7.94 4.81
C THR A 302 -9.46 -8.73 3.97
N LEU A 303 -9.31 -10.03 4.22
CA LEU A 303 -8.45 -10.91 3.43
C LEU A 303 -9.02 -11.15 2.03
N GLN A 304 -10.34 -11.21 1.89
CA GLN A 304 -10.98 -11.34 0.58
C GLN A 304 -10.60 -10.16 -0.33
N ILE A 305 -10.58 -8.94 0.19
CA ILE A 305 -10.16 -7.74 -0.57
C ILE A 305 -8.69 -7.79 -0.94
N ALA A 306 -7.82 -8.15 0.01
CA ALA A 306 -6.40 -8.25 -0.26
C ALA A 306 -6.11 -9.29 -1.36
N LEU A 307 -6.79 -10.43 -1.32
CA LEU A 307 -6.68 -11.46 -2.36
C LEU A 307 -7.35 -11.06 -3.66
N ALA A 308 -8.46 -10.32 -3.63
CA ALA A 308 -9.07 -9.75 -4.82
C ALA A 308 -8.08 -8.86 -5.58
N GLN A 309 -7.25 -8.08 -4.87
CA GLN A 309 -6.18 -7.29 -5.49
C GLN A 309 -5.12 -8.17 -6.16
N THR A 310 -4.71 -9.25 -5.49
CA THR A 310 -3.75 -10.23 -6.04
C THR A 310 -4.30 -10.89 -7.30
N ILE A 311 -5.55 -11.34 -7.26
CA ILE A 311 -6.25 -11.96 -8.39
C ILE A 311 -6.37 -10.99 -9.55
N TYR A 312 -6.79 -9.75 -9.30
CA TYR A 312 -6.89 -8.71 -10.32
C TYR A 312 -5.56 -8.47 -11.04
N ASN A 313 -4.47 -8.31 -10.28
CA ASN A 313 -3.13 -8.13 -10.85
C ASN A 313 -2.66 -9.34 -11.65
N LEU A 314 -2.92 -10.55 -11.15
CA LEU A 314 -2.56 -11.79 -11.84
C LEU A 314 -3.36 -11.98 -13.12
N PHE A 315 -4.68 -11.72 -13.10
CA PHE A 315 -5.54 -11.77 -14.27
C PHE A 315 -5.13 -10.74 -15.32
N GLY A 316 -4.77 -9.53 -14.92
CA GLY A 316 -4.21 -8.52 -15.83
C GLY A 316 -2.95 -9.02 -16.53
N ILE A 317 -2.02 -9.63 -15.78
CA ILE A 317 -0.80 -10.19 -16.35
C ILE A 317 -1.15 -11.29 -17.34
N LEU A 318 -1.99 -12.25 -16.94
CA LEU A 318 -2.39 -13.37 -17.79
C LEU A 318 -3.14 -12.93 -19.06
N ALA A 319 -3.93 -11.87 -19.00
CA ALA A 319 -4.66 -11.33 -20.14
C ALA A 319 -3.74 -10.58 -21.12
N PHE A 320 -2.86 -9.70 -20.62
CA PHE A 320 -2.09 -8.79 -21.48
C PHE A 320 -0.67 -9.26 -21.79
N TYR A 321 -0.02 -10.03 -20.93
CA TYR A 321 1.42 -10.29 -21.04
C TYR A 321 1.81 -11.50 -21.91
N PRO A 322 1.15 -12.68 -21.82
CA PRO A 322 1.47 -13.84 -22.64
C PRO A 322 1.21 -13.64 -24.13
N ILE A 323 0.16 -12.87 -24.47
CA ILE A 323 -0.26 -12.65 -25.86
C ILE A 323 0.63 -11.55 -26.47
N PRO A 324 1.44 -11.84 -27.51
CA PRO A 324 2.41 -10.88 -28.02
C PRO A 324 1.80 -9.55 -28.45
N PHE A 325 0.65 -9.58 -29.12
CA PHE A 325 -0.06 -8.38 -29.57
C PHE A 325 -0.50 -7.49 -28.39
N LEU A 326 -1.14 -8.08 -27.38
CA LEU A 326 -1.60 -7.35 -26.19
C LEU A 326 -0.43 -6.84 -25.35
N ARG A 327 0.70 -7.55 -25.31
CA ARG A 327 1.90 -7.12 -24.59
C ARG A 327 2.50 -5.84 -25.17
N HIS A 328 2.42 -5.66 -26.48
CA HIS A 328 2.92 -4.46 -27.14
C HIS A 328 1.98 -3.25 -27.00
N LEU A 329 0.70 -3.47 -26.68
CA LEU A 329 -0.31 -2.42 -26.62
C LEU A 329 0.01 -1.35 -25.54
N PRO A 330 0.26 -1.68 -24.25
CA PRO A 330 0.64 -0.67 -23.25
C PRO A 330 1.92 0.09 -23.62
N ILE A 331 2.91 -0.63 -24.18
CA ILE A 331 4.20 -0.05 -24.57
C ILE A 331 4.02 1.00 -25.67
N GLN A 332 3.24 0.68 -26.71
CA GLN A 332 2.97 1.60 -27.80
C GLN A 332 2.16 2.81 -27.36
N LEU A 333 1.17 2.63 -26.49
CA LEU A 333 0.37 3.73 -25.97
C LEU A 333 1.22 4.66 -25.10
N ALA A 334 2.09 4.11 -24.24
CA ALA A 334 3.02 4.87 -23.41
C ALA A 334 4.00 5.68 -24.26
N MET A 335 4.55 5.06 -25.31
CA MET A 335 5.44 5.74 -26.25
C MET A 335 4.74 6.85 -27.02
N LYS A 336 3.54 6.61 -27.54
CA LYS A 336 2.73 7.64 -28.22
C LYS A 336 2.41 8.81 -27.29
N LEU A 337 2.14 8.53 -26.02
CA LEU A 337 1.89 9.56 -25.03
C LEU A 337 3.16 10.37 -24.76
N GLY A 338 4.30 9.72 -24.53
CA GLY A 338 5.60 10.37 -24.39
C GLY A 338 5.99 11.22 -25.61
N ASP A 339 5.73 10.75 -26.83
CA ASP A 339 5.98 11.47 -28.07
C ASP A 339 5.14 12.73 -28.21
N LYS A 340 3.86 12.68 -27.81
CA LYS A 340 2.98 13.85 -27.78
C LYS A 340 3.44 14.85 -26.72
N THR A 341 3.72 14.39 -25.52
CA THR A 341 4.12 15.25 -24.40
C THR A 341 5.46 15.93 -24.67
N ALA A 342 6.45 15.24 -25.24
CA ALA A 342 7.75 15.81 -25.58
C ALA A 342 7.71 16.84 -26.74
N LYS A 343 6.63 16.85 -27.54
CA LYS A 343 6.41 17.83 -28.61
C LYS A 343 5.67 19.08 -28.13
N ALA A 344 4.95 19.01 -27.00
CA ALA A 344 4.21 20.16 -26.49
C ALA A 344 5.18 21.25 -26.00
N SER A 345 5.01 22.48 -26.49
CA SER A 345 5.90 23.62 -26.16
C SER A 345 5.89 23.99 -24.66
N TRP A 346 4.81 23.69 -23.95
CA TRP A 346 4.63 24.03 -22.54
C TRP A 346 5.45 23.18 -21.57
N THR A 347 5.95 22.00 -21.97
CA THR A 347 6.78 21.16 -21.08
C THR A 347 8.20 21.68 -20.92
N PHE A 348 8.63 22.61 -21.79
CA PHE A 348 9.97 23.20 -21.80
C PHE A 348 10.02 24.64 -21.29
N GLY A 349 8.87 25.25 -20.98
CA GLY A 349 8.79 26.64 -20.50
C GLY A 349 8.70 26.78 -18.97
N ILE A 350 8.87 25.70 -18.21
CA ILE A 350 8.74 25.67 -16.74
C ILE A 350 10.13 25.57 -16.04
N LEU A 351 11.21 25.51 -16.81
CA LEU A 351 12.62 25.64 -16.37
C LEU A 351 13.24 26.83 -17.08
#